data_AF-A0A7S2PBZ9-F1
#
_entry.id   AF-A0A7S2PBZ9-F1
#
_cell.length_a   1.000
_cell.length_b   1.000
_cell.length_c   1.000
_cell.angle_alpha   90.00
_cell.angle_beta   90.00
_cell.angle_gamma   90.00
#
_symmetry.space_group_name_H-M   'P 1'
#
loop_
_entity.id
_entity.type
_entity.pdbx_description
1 polymer ?
#
loop_
_entity_poly.entity_id
_entity_poly.type
_entity_poly.pdbx_seq_one_letter_code
_entity_poly.pdbx_strand_id
1 'polypeptide(L)'
;MQALKYLGPKLRLNKWGSNRKQDLPEDEARDVLANVVLSHIPVNNFDFRAKCIYIGYIVRRILLVHMGKAELDDKDYYGNKRIELSGSLLALLFEDLFKLFNRDLKLGADKVLSKPNRTQAFDVTKNFRTDIITNGMQSTISSGNWVIKRFNMDRAGVTQVLSRLSFVSALGMMTRVNSQFEKTRKVAGPRSLQASQWGMLCPADTPEGEACGLVKNLALLAHITTDEDDEPIKRLCLDLGVEDVNA
;
A
#
# COMPACT_ATOMS: atom_id res chain seq x y z
N MET A 1 -18.23 13.46 -24.83
CA MET A 1 -18.25 12.25 -25.69
C MET A 1 -17.01 12.13 -26.57
N GLN A 2 -16.64 13.13 -27.39
CA GLN A 2 -15.46 13.01 -28.29
C GLN A 2 -14.14 12.68 -27.58
N ALA A 3 -13.87 13.28 -26.41
CA ALA A 3 -12.68 12.98 -25.63
C ALA A 3 -12.64 11.52 -25.10
N LEU A 4 -13.79 10.98 -24.70
CA LEU A 4 -13.90 9.57 -24.27
C LEU A 4 -13.72 8.62 -25.45
N LYS A 5 -14.28 8.94 -26.61
CA LYS A 5 -14.06 8.22 -27.87
C LYS A 5 -12.59 8.18 -28.27
N TYR A 6 -11.83 9.23 -27.97
CA TYR A 6 -10.39 9.27 -28.23
C TYR A 6 -9.58 8.41 -27.25
N LEU A 7 -9.99 8.39 -25.98
CA LEU A 7 -9.33 7.63 -24.92
C LEU A 7 -9.58 6.13 -25.04
N GLY A 8 -10.82 5.70 -25.27
CA GLY A 8 -11.23 4.30 -25.37
C GLY A 8 -10.26 3.38 -26.13
N PRO A 9 -9.95 3.65 -27.41
CA PRO A 9 -9.07 2.80 -28.22
C PRO A 9 -7.60 2.80 -27.75
N LYS A 10 -7.18 3.75 -26.90
CA LYS A 10 -5.81 3.83 -26.37
C LYS A 10 -5.63 3.08 -25.06
N LEU A 11 -6.71 2.63 -24.44
CA LEU A 11 -6.65 1.93 -23.17
C LEU A 11 -6.16 0.49 -23.35
N ARG A 12 -5.07 0.17 -22.66
CA ARG A 12 -4.57 -1.21 -22.57
C ARG A 12 -5.11 -1.86 -21.31
N LEU A 13 -6.31 -2.40 -21.41
CA LEU A 13 -6.91 -3.18 -20.32
C LEU A 13 -6.38 -4.62 -20.38
N ASN A 14 -5.78 -5.10 -19.28
CA ASN A 14 -5.53 -6.53 -19.10
C ASN A 14 -6.89 -7.22 -18.92
N LYS A 15 -7.41 -7.81 -20.00
CA LYS A 15 -8.63 -8.61 -20.01
C LYS A 15 -8.40 -9.95 -19.31
N TRP A 16 -8.23 -9.93 -17.99
CA TRP A 16 -8.13 -11.17 -17.21
C TRP A 16 -9.49 -11.54 -16.64
N GLY A 17 -10.10 -12.57 -17.22
CA GLY A 17 -11.12 -13.40 -16.56
C GLY A 17 -12.42 -12.70 -16.16
N SER A 18 -13.17 -12.18 -17.11
CA SER A 18 -14.63 -12.13 -16.99
C SER A 18 -15.27 -12.00 -18.38
N ASN A 19 -16.38 -12.69 -18.58
CA ASN A 19 -17.37 -12.41 -19.62
C ASN A 19 -17.98 -11.02 -19.39
N ARG A 20 -17.17 -9.96 -19.39
CA ARG A 20 -17.71 -8.60 -19.51
C ARG A 20 -18.31 -8.53 -20.90
N LYS A 21 -19.60 -8.15 -20.96
CA LYS A 21 -20.20 -7.66 -22.19
C LYS A 21 -19.22 -6.65 -22.80
N GLN A 22 -19.09 -6.62 -24.12
CA GLN A 22 -18.34 -5.57 -24.79
C GLN A 22 -19.03 -4.24 -24.48
N ASP A 23 -18.61 -3.61 -23.38
CA ASP A 23 -19.03 -2.27 -23.05
C ASP A 23 -18.46 -1.34 -24.13
N LEU A 24 -19.19 -0.26 -24.43
CA LEU A 24 -18.73 0.70 -25.43
C LEU A 24 -17.35 1.24 -25.00
N PRO A 25 -16.41 1.48 -25.93
CA PRO A 25 -15.09 2.02 -25.58
C PRO A 25 -15.15 3.33 -24.78
N GLU A 26 -16.25 4.07 -24.90
CA GLU A 26 -16.52 5.30 -24.13
C GLU A 26 -16.82 5.01 -22.66
N ASP A 27 -17.59 3.97 -22.38
CA ASP A 27 -17.96 3.56 -21.03
C ASP A 27 -16.78 2.91 -20.31
N GLU A 28 -15.97 2.11 -21.03
CA GLU A 28 -14.70 1.61 -20.51
C GLU A 28 -13.75 2.76 -20.13
N ALA A 29 -13.66 3.79 -20.97
CA ALA A 29 -12.85 4.97 -20.66
C ALA A 29 -13.37 5.73 -19.44
N ARG A 30 -14.69 5.82 -19.27
CA ARG A 30 -15.31 6.45 -18.11
C ARG A 30 -15.01 5.69 -16.82
N ASP A 31 -15.08 4.36 -16.86
CA ASP A 31 -14.78 3.50 -15.72
C ASP A 31 -13.30 3.54 -15.32
N VAL A 32 -12.39 3.59 -16.29
CA VAL A 32 -10.96 3.74 -16.02
C VAL A 32 -10.67 5.09 -15.37
N LEU A 33 -11.29 6.17 -15.86
CA LEU A 33 -11.16 7.49 -15.24
C LEU A 33 -11.74 7.54 -13.83
N ALA A 34 -12.80 6.79 -13.55
CA ALA A 34 -13.40 6.71 -12.22
C ALA A 34 -12.53 5.91 -11.24
N ASN A 35 -12.16 4.67 -11.61
CA ASN A 35 -11.64 3.68 -10.66
C ASN A 35 -10.13 3.43 -10.72
N VAL A 36 -9.46 3.75 -11.84
CA VAL A 36 -8.03 3.43 -12.04
C VAL A 36 -7.17 4.68 -11.95
N VAL A 37 -7.53 5.74 -12.67
CA VAL A 37 -6.79 7.01 -12.65
C VAL A 37 -7.09 7.74 -11.34
N LEU A 38 -6.07 7.96 -10.51
CA LEU A 38 -6.21 8.63 -9.20
C LEU A 38 -7.32 7.97 -8.35
N SER A 39 -7.20 6.66 -8.11
CA SER A 39 -8.21 5.85 -7.40
C SER A 39 -8.46 6.27 -5.95
N HIS A 40 -7.54 7.02 -5.33
CA HIS A 40 -7.69 7.53 -3.97
C HIS A 40 -8.67 8.73 -3.88
N ILE A 41 -9.03 9.34 -5.02
CA ILE A 41 -10.01 10.43 -5.05
C ILE A 41 -11.38 9.83 -5.37
N PRO A 42 -12.34 9.88 -4.43
CA PRO A 42 -13.66 9.32 -4.65
C PRO A 42 -14.39 10.11 -5.74
N VAL A 43 -15.15 9.38 -6.57
CA VAL A 43 -15.99 9.93 -7.63
C VAL A 43 -17.41 9.46 -7.35
N ASN A 44 -18.25 10.38 -6.86
CA ASN A 44 -19.66 10.09 -6.58
C ASN A 44 -20.48 10.39 -7.83
N ASN A 45 -21.30 9.45 -8.29
CA ASN A 45 -22.20 9.62 -9.44
C ASN A 45 -21.52 10.09 -10.75
N PHE A 46 -20.27 9.67 -11.00
CA PHE A 46 -19.46 10.14 -12.13
C PHE A 46 -19.23 11.66 -12.18
N ASP A 47 -19.28 12.34 -11.03
CA ASP A 47 -18.77 13.71 -10.93
C ASP A 47 -17.24 13.72 -10.79
N PHE A 48 -16.58 14.26 -11.81
CA PHE A 48 -15.13 14.32 -11.88
C PHE A 48 -14.55 15.66 -11.41
N ARG A 49 -15.36 16.61 -10.91
CA ARG A 49 -14.91 17.97 -10.54
C ARG A 49 -13.72 17.97 -9.58
N ALA A 50 -13.80 17.22 -8.48
CA ALA A 50 -12.69 17.07 -7.53
C ALA A 50 -11.41 16.52 -8.20
N LYS A 51 -11.55 15.52 -9.07
CA LYS A 51 -10.42 14.91 -9.80
C LYS A 51 -9.82 15.88 -10.82
N CYS A 52 -10.64 16.67 -11.52
CA CYS A 52 -10.19 17.70 -12.45
C CYS A 52 -9.38 18.79 -11.73
N ILE A 53 -9.83 19.23 -10.56
CA ILE A 53 -9.12 20.24 -9.76
C ILE A 53 -7.80 19.69 -9.23
N TYR A 54 -7.78 18.44 -8.79
CA TYR A 54 -6.55 17.78 -8.37
C TYR A 54 -5.52 17.66 -9.51
N ILE A 55 -5.96 17.25 -10.71
CA ILE A 55 -5.10 17.22 -11.90
C ILE A 55 -4.62 18.64 -12.26
N GLY A 56 -5.51 19.64 -12.20
CA GLY A 56 -5.17 21.04 -12.40
C GLY A 56 -4.09 21.53 -11.43
N TYR A 57 -4.18 21.14 -10.16
CA TYR A 57 -3.18 21.44 -9.14
C TYR A 57 -1.82 20.77 -9.45
N ILE A 58 -1.82 19.49 -9.86
CA ILE A 58 -0.59 18.80 -10.30
C ILE A 58 0.07 19.54 -11.47
N VAL A 59 -0.70 19.85 -12.51
CA VAL A 59 -0.18 20.55 -13.71
C VAL A 59 0.35 21.94 -13.33
N ARG A 60 -0.35 22.68 -12.47
CA ARG A 60 0.10 23.98 -11.96
C ARG A 60 1.44 23.86 -11.25
N ARG A 61 1.62 22.88 -10.36
CA ARG A 61 2.89 22.64 -9.64
C ARG A 61 4.02 22.34 -10.63
N ILE A 62 3.79 21.49 -11.62
CA ILE A 62 4.77 21.18 -12.67
C ILE A 62 5.17 22.44 -13.44
N LEU A 63 4.20 23.27 -13.84
CA LEU A 63 4.47 24.52 -14.55
C LEU A 63 5.27 25.51 -13.70
N LEU A 64 4.95 25.65 -12.41
CA LEU A 64 5.69 26.53 -11.51
C LEU A 64 7.16 26.12 -11.36
N VAL A 65 7.43 24.82 -11.28
CA VAL A 65 8.80 24.28 -11.25
C VAL A 65 9.50 24.52 -12.59
N HIS A 66 8.83 24.26 -13.71
CA HIS A 66 9.40 24.50 -15.04
C HIS A 66 9.77 25.97 -15.27
N MET A 67 8.95 26.90 -14.75
CA MET A 67 9.21 28.34 -14.79
C MET A 67 10.23 28.82 -13.75
N GLY A 68 10.76 27.94 -12.89
CA GLY A 68 11.71 28.29 -11.83
C GLY A 68 11.10 29.09 -10.67
N LYS A 69 9.76 29.11 -10.54
CA LYS A 69 9.04 29.81 -9.46
C LYS A 69 8.86 28.96 -8.20
N ALA A 70 9.05 27.65 -8.32
CA ALA A 70 8.99 26.70 -7.23
C ALA A 70 10.20 25.76 -7.28
N GLU A 71 10.67 25.33 -6.12
CA GLU A 71 11.76 24.37 -6.00
C GLU A 71 11.27 22.92 -6.22
N LEU A 72 12.21 22.02 -6.54
CA LEU A 72 11.93 20.59 -6.64
C LEU A 72 11.77 19.99 -5.24
N ASP A 73 10.74 19.16 -5.07
CA ASP A 73 10.49 18.50 -3.79
C ASP A 73 11.59 17.45 -3.49
N ASP A 74 12.17 17.49 -2.28
CA ASP A 74 13.18 16.52 -1.83
C ASP A 74 12.52 15.18 -1.48
N LYS A 75 12.97 14.12 -2.16
CA LYS A 75 12.52 12.73 -1.93
C LYS A 75 13.02 12.16 -0.61
N ASP A 76 14.11 12.71 -0.08
CA ASP A 76 14.74 12.22 1.13
C ASP A 76 14.21 12.89 2.40
N TYR A 77 13.44 13.98 2.27
CA TYR A 77 12.72 14.61 3.37
C TYR A 77 11.84 13.62 4.13
N TYR A 78 12.05 13.49 5.44
CA TYR A 78 11.37 12.49 6.26
C TYR A 78 9.85 12.69 6.37
N GLY A 79 9.34 13.91 6.20
CA GLY A 79 7.90 14.16 6.14
C GLY A 79 7.22 13.51 4.92
N ASN A 80 7.99 13.17 3.87
CA ASN A 80 7.50 12.44 2.69
C ASN A 80 7.63 10.91 2.84
N LYS A 81 8.33 10.44 3.89
CA LYS A 81 8.51 9.02 4.15
C LYS A 81 7.43 8.54 5.14
N ARG A 82 7.03 7.28 5.01
CA ARG A 82 6.12 6.60 5.94
C ARG A 82 6.77 5.30 6.38
N ILE A 83 6.65 4.99 7.67
CA ILE A 83 7.19 3.76 8.25
C ILE A 83 6.06 2.75 8.27
N GLU A 84 6.22 1.66 7.52
CA GLU A 84 5.31 0.53 7.62
C GLU A 84 5.70 -0.33 8.82
N LEU A 85 4.75 -0.51 9.73
CA LEU A 85 4.91 -1.30 10.95
C LEU A 85 4.63 -2.78 10.69
N SER A 86 5.05 -3.64 11.61
CA SER A 86 4.77 -5.09 11.58
C SER A 86 3.26 -5.38 11.53
N GLY A 87 2.44 -4.59 12.23
CA GLY A 87 0.98 -4.73 12.23
C GLY A 87 0.36 -4.53 10.85
N SER A 88 0.76 -3.47 10.14
CA SER A 88 0.27 -3.17 8.78
C SER A 88 0.62 -4.29 7.80
N LEU A 89 1.84 -4.83 7.90
CA LEU A 89 2.26 -5.98 7.11
C LEU A 89 1.39 -7.22 7.45
N LEU A 90 1.29 -7.59 8.72
CA LEU A 90 0.50 -8.76 9.15
C LEU A 90 -0.97 -8.65 8.72
N ALA A 91 -1.57 -7.45 8.74
CA ALA A 91 -2.92 -7.22 8.25
C ALA A 91 -3.07 -7.56 6.76
N LEU A 92 -2.14 -7.12 5.91
CA LEU A 92 -2.15 -7.43 4.47
C LEU A 92 -1.98 -8.93 4.22
N LEU A 93 -1.06 -9.59 4.93
CA LEU A 93 -0.84 -11.04 4.81
C LEU A 93 -2.09 -11.82 5.23
N PHE A 94 -2.67 -11.46 6.38
CA PHE A 94 -3.87 -12.10 6.88
C PHE A 94 -5.05 -11.90 5.93
N GLU A 95 -5.24 -10.70 5.37
CA GLU A 95 -6.30 -10.43 4.41
C GLU A 95 -6.19 -11.32 3.16
N ASP A 96 -4.97 -11.50 2.63
CA ASP A 96 -4.75 -12.36 1.47
C ASP A 96 -5.01 -13.84 1.78
N LEU A 97 -4.46 -14.34 2.89
CA LEU A 97 -4.68 -15.72 3.34
C LEU A 97 -6.15 -16.01 3.65
N PHE A 98 -6.86 -15.04 4.24
CA PHE A 98 -8.28 -15.16 4.54
C PHE A 98 -9.14 -15.17 3.27
N LYS A 99 -8.81 -14.34 2.28
CA LYS A 99 -9.47 -14.37 0.97
C LYS A 99 -9.17 -15.65 0.19
N LEU A 100 -7.94 -16.16 0.29
CA LEU A 100 -7.56 -17.46 -0.25
C LEU A 100 -8.38 -18.59 0.40
N PHE A 101 -8.50 -18.57 1.73
CA PHE A 101 -9.33 -19.50 2.49
C PHE A 101 -10.80 -19.47 2.03
N ASN A 102 -11.39 -18.28 1.89
CA ASN A 102 -12.77 -18.12 1.42
C ASN A 102 -12.96 -18.63 -0.02
N ARG A 103 -11.97 -18.41 -0.90
CA ARG A 103 -12.00 -18.92 -2.28
C ARG A 103 -11.95 -20.44 -2.30
N ASP A 104 -11.06 -21.05 -1.52
CA ASP A 104 -10.93 -22.50 -1.44
C ASP A 104 -12.18 -23.15 -0.82
N LEU A 105 -12.76 -22.52 0.20
CA LEU A 105 -14.03 -22.92 0.81
C LEU A 105 -15.15 -22.89 -0.23
N LYS A 106 -15.28 -21.80 -0.99
CA LYS A 106 -16.28 -21.69 -2.06
C LYS A 106 -16.10 -22.80 -3.11
N LEU A 107 -14.88 -23.01 -3.60
CA LEU A 107 -14.60 -24.07 -4.58
C LEU A 107 -14.89 -25.47 -4.03
N GLY A 108 -14.63 -25.70 -2.74
CA GLY A 108 -14.98 -26.95 -2.06
C GLY A 108 -16.49 -27.15 -1.97
N ALA A 109 -17.23 -26.11 -1.60
CA ALA A 109 -18.68 -26.12 -1.55
C ALA A 109 -19.31 -26.37 -2.94
N ASP A 110 -18.87 -25.64 -3.96
CA ASP A 110 -19.36 -25.76 -5.33
C ASP A 110 -19.17 -27.19 -5.86
N LYS A 111 -18.04 -27.84 -5.56
CA LYS A 111 -17.77 -29.24 -5.94
C LYS A 111 -18.64 -30.27 -5.24
N VAL A 112 -19.05 -30.01 -3.99
CA VAL A 112 -19.93 -30.91 -3.25
C VAL A 112 -21.37 -30.74 -3.73
N LEU A 113 -21.81 -29.49 -3.91
CA LEU A 113 -23.15 -29.15 -4.38
C LEU A 113 -23.39 -29.54 -5.85
N SER A 114 -22.35 -29.64 -6.67
CA SER A 114 -22.48 -30.11 -8.06
C SER A 114 -22.74 -31.62 -8.18
N LYS A 115 -22.58 -32.40 -7.10
CA LYS A 115 -22.81 -33.86 -7.11
C LYS A 115 -24.31 -34.17 -6.99
N PRO A 116 -24.81 -35.24 -7.65
CA PRO A 116 -26.25 -35.53 -7.72
C PRO A 116 -26.88 -36.02 -6.40
N ASN A 117 -26.11 -36.31 -5.35
CA ASN A 117 -26.61 -36.74 -4.04
C ASN A 117 -27.26 -35.58 -3.27
N ARG A 118 -28.46 -35.17 -3.69
CA ARG A 118 -29.24 -34.05 -3.12
C ARG A 118 -29.87 -34.34 -1.75
N THR A 119 -29.86 -35.59 -1.30
CA THR A 119 -30.52 -36.03 -0.06
C THR A 119 -29.68 -35.81 1.19
N GLN A 120 -28.38 -35.48 1.07
CA GLN A 120 -27.52 -35.21 2.21
C GLN A 120 -27.46 -33.69 2.48
N ALA A 121 -27.72 -33.30 3.73
CA ALA A 121 -27.54 -31.91 4.16
C ALA A 121 -26.06 -31.52 4.00
N PHE A 122 -25.82 -30.38 3.34
CA PHE A 122 -24.48 -29.87 3.12
C PHE A 122 -23.95 -29.23 4.40
N ASP A 123 -22.82 -29.74 4.88
CA ASP A 123 -22.11 -29.22 6.04
C ASP A 123 -20.82 -28.53 5.60
N VAL A 124 -20.78 -27.21 5.76
CA VAL A 124 -19.64 -26.36 5.36
C VAL A 124 -18.39 -26.67 6.18
N THR A 125 -18.56 -27.08 7.44
CA THR A 125 -17.44 -27.28 8.37
C THR A 125 -16.47 -28.36 7.89
N LYS A 126 -16.97 -29.35 7.15
CA LYS A 126 -16.18 -30.42 6.55
C LYS A 126 -15.21 -29.95 5.45
N ASN A 127 -15.47 -28.78 4.87
CA ASN A 127 -14.64 -28.18 3.83
C ASN A 127 -13.64 -27.15 4.38
N PHE A 128 -13.58 -26.95 5.70
CA PHE A 128 -12.61 -26.04 6.29
C PHE A 128 -11.20 -26.62 6.20
N ARG A 129 -10.32 -25.88 5.50
CA ARG A 129 -8.88 -26.12 5.53
C ARG A 129 -8.21 -25.08 6.42
N THR A 130 -8.08 -25.40 7.70
CA THR A 130 -7.42 -24.55 8.70
C THR A 130 -5.93 -24.32 8.39
N ASP A 131 -5.31 -25.26 7.67
CA ASP A 131 -3.87 -25.25 7.39
C ASP A 131 -3.41 -24.07 6.51
N ILE A 132 -4.30 -23.48 5.72
CA ILE A 132 -3.97 -22.38 4.80
C ILE A 132 -3.42 -21.19 5.59
N ILE A 133 -4.12 -20.81 6.66
CA ILE A 133 -3.78 -19.63 7.45
C ILE A 133 -2.54 -19.92 8.29
N THR A 134 -2.53 -21.03 9.03
CA THR A 134 -1.43 -21.39 9.92
C THR A 134 -0.11 -21.55 9.16
N ASN A 135 -0.10 -22.36 8.10
CA ASN A 135 1.11 -22.61 7.33
C ASN A 135 1.54 -21.37 6.54
N GLY A 136 0.59 -20.60 5.99
CA GLY A 136 0.90 -19.36 5.26
C GLY A 136 1.56 -18.30 6.16
N MET A 137 1.05 -18.13 7.38
CA MET A 137 1.65 -17.23 8.36
C MET A 137 3.04 -17.71 8.79
N GLN A 138 3.16 -19.00 9.16
CA GLN A 138 4.42 -19.57 9.62
C GLN A 138 5.49 -19.56 8.53
N SER A 139 5.15 -19.89 7.29
CA SER A 139 6.11 -19.91 6.18
C SER A 139 6.60 -18.51 5.84
N THR A 140 5.70 -17.52 5.82
CA THR A 140 6.04 -16.13 5.45
C THR A 140 6.92 -15.48 6.51
N ILE A 141 6.61 -15.70 7.79
CA ILE A 141 7.40 -15.17 8.91
C ILE A 141 8.76 -15.88 9.02
N SER A 142 8.80 -17.20 8.87
CA SER A 142 10.05 -17.96 9.02
C SER A 142 11.03 -17.75 7.86
N SER A 143 10.54 -17.67 6.62
CA SER A 143 11.37 -17.41 5.45
C SER A 143 11.73 -15.93 5.28
N GLY A 144 10.89 -15.02 5.81
CA GLY A 144 11.03 -13.57 5.63
C GLY A 144 10.72 -13.07 4.22
N ASN A 145 10.20 -13.92 3.35
CA ASN A 145 9.78 -13.60 2.00
C ASN A 145 8.29 -13.30 1.97
N TRP A 146 7.97 -12.02 1.76
CA TRP A 146 6.62 -11.47 1.71
C TRP A 146 6.17 -11.31 0.26
N VAL A 147 5.64 -12.40 -0.30
CA VAL A 147 5.18 -12.46 -1.69
C VAL A 147 3.65 -12.50 -1.71
N ILE A 148 3.01 -11.36 -1.93
CA ILE A 148 1.55 -11.23 -2.02
C ILE A 148 1.16 -10.73 -3.41
N LYS A 149 0.77 -11.66 -4.27
CA LYS A 149 0.43 -11.37 -5.68
C LYS A 149 -0.72 -10.37 -5.83
N ARG A 150 -1.71 -10.42 -4.94
CA ARG A 150 -2.90 -9.55 -5.01
C ARG A 150 -2.56 -8.08 -4.82
N PHE A 151 -1.58 -7.76 -3.97
CA PHE A 151 -1.12 -6.40 -3.72
C PHE A 151 0.13 -6.03 -4.52
N ASN A 152 0.56 -6.90 -5.46
CA ASN A 152 1.80 -6.77 -6.21
C ASN A 152 3.01 -6.48 -5.31
N MET A 153 3.06 -7.17 -4.16
CA MET A 153 4.12 -7.03 -3.16
C MET A 153 5.07 -8.22 -3.27
N ASP A 154 6.35 -7.93 -3.49
CA ASP A 154 7.43 -8.91 -3.48
C ASP A 154 8.60 -8.32 -2.67
N ARG A 155 8.65 -8.67 -1.39
CA ARG A 155 9.65 -8.17 -0.44
C ARG A 155 10.41 -9.32 0.18
N ALA A 156 11.73 -9.27 0.14
CA ALA A 156 12.61 -10.27 0.76
C ALA A 156 13.30 -9.70 1.99
N GLY A 157 13.57 -10.55 2.98
CA GLY A 157 14.33 -10.18 4.19
C GLY A 157 13.59 -9.26 5.15
N VAL A 158 12.26 -9.33 5.18
CA VAL A 158 11.41 -8.53 6.09
C VAL A 158 11.62 -8.97 7.54
N THR A 159 11.66 -10.29 7.79
CA THR A 159 11.94 -10.84 9.11
C THR A 159 13.42 -11.20 9.26
N GLN A 160 13.95 -11.06 10.47
CA GLN A 160 15.34 -11.33 10.79
C GLN A 160 15.39 -12.06 12.15
N VAL A 161 16.37 -12.96 12.31
CA VAL A 161 16.59 -13.66 13.57
C VAL A 161 17.09 -12.67 14.62
N LEU A 162 16.40 -12.59 15.74
CA LEU A 162 16.75 -11.67 16.83
C LEU A 162 18.13 -11.98 17.40
N SER A 163 19.03 -10.99 17.40
CA SER A 163 20.33 -11.11 18.03
C SER A 163 20.20 -11.17 19.56
N ARG A 164 20.82 -12.18 20.18
CA ARG A 164 20.84 -12.40 21.64
C ARG A 164 22.23 -12.23 22.25
N LEU A 165 23.11 -11.47 21.61
CA LEU A 165 24.47 -11.22 22.09
C LEU A 165 24.51 -10.40 23.38
N SER A 166 23.63 -9.41 23.51
CA SER A 166 23.48 -8.57 24.69
C SER A 166 22.07 -7.99 24.77
N PHE A 167 21.69 -7.48 25.95
CA PHE A 167 20.42 -6.78 26.11
C PHE A 167 20.27 -5.59 25.14
N VAL A 168 21.34 -4.81 24.98
CA VAL A 168 21.37 -3.66 24.07
C VAL A 168 21.24 -4.10 22.61
N SER A 169 21.89 -5.19 22.21
CA SER A 169 21.76 -5.74 20.85
C SER A 169 20.32 -6.16 20.53
N ALA A 170 19.64 -6.81 21.49
CA ALA A 170 18.25 -7.19 21.32
C ALA A 170 17.33 -5.95 21.20
N LEU A 171 17.55 -4.92 22.03
CA LEU A 171 16.76 -3.68 21.99
C LEU A 171 17.01 -2.87 20.70
N GLY A 172 18.26 -2.74 20.28
CA GLY A 172 18.63 -2.05 19.03
C GLY A 172 18.09 -2.75 17.78
N MET A 173 17.83 -4.05 17.84
CA MET A 173 17.17 -4.76 16.75
C MET A 173 15.65 -4.53 16.71
N MET A 174 15.00 -4.28 17.84
CA MET A 174 13.55 -4.01 17.93
C MET A 174 13.19 -2.59 17.45
N THR A 175 14.10 -1.62 17.60
CA THR A 175 13.89 -0.21 17.22
C THR A 175 14.43 0.15 15.84
N ARG A 176 14.90 -0.87 15.10
CA ARG A 176 15.52 -0.73 13.78
C ARG A 176 14.48 -0.41 12.70
N VAL A 177 14.81 0.55 11.86
CA VAL A 177 14.08 0.94 10.66
C VAL A 177 14.96 0.67 9.44
N ASN A 178 14.43 -0.11 8.49
CA ASN A 178 15.12 -0.44 7.26
C ASN A 178 14.59 0.43 6.11
N SER A 179 15.51 0.97 5.31
CA SER A 179 15.18 1.65 4.05
C SER A 179 14.85 0.65 2.94
N GLN A 180 13.97 1.03 2.02
CA GLN A 180 13.59 0.23 0.83
C GLN A 180 14.66 0.26 -0.27
N PHE A 181 15.70 1.08 -0.14
CA PHE A 181 16.76 1.18 -1.14
C PHE A 181 17.64 -0.08 -1.16
N GLU A 182 17.96 -0.54 -2.37
CA GLU A 182 18.93 -1.61 -2.58
C GLU A 182 20.31 -1.22 -2.02
N LYS A 183 20.86 -2.09 -1.16
CA LYS A 183 22.17 -1.89 -0.51
C LYS A 183 23.32 -1.75 -1.53
N THR A 184 23.18 -2.41 -2.68
CA THR A 184 24.20 -2.45 -3.73
C THR A 184 24.40 -1.10 -4.44
N ARG A 185 23.38 -0.21 -4.42
CA ARG A 185 23.47 1.11 -5.06
C ARG A 185 24.17 2.09 -4.14
N LYS A 186 25.36 2.55 -4.56
CA LYS A 186 26.16 3.57 -3.86
C LYS A 186 25.65 4.99 -4.11
N VAL A 187 24.40 5.28 -3.71
CA VAL A 187 23.82 6.62 -3.81
C VAL A 187 23.97 7.32 -2.47
N ALA A 188 24.62 8.49 -2.45
CA ALA A 188 24.90 9.24 -1.23
C ALA A 188 23.64 9.84 -0.59
N GLY A 189 22.70 10.37 -1.39
CA GLY A 189 21.49 11.07 -0.92
C GLY A 189 20.75 10.38 0.23
N PRO A 190 20.20 9.16 0.04
CA PRO A 190 19.44 8.47 1.07
C PRO A 190 20.30 7.95 2.23
N ARG A 191 21.63 7.89 2.06
CA ARG A 191 22.58 7.45 3.10
C ARG A 191 23.03 8.61 3.99
N SER A 192 22.97 9.84 3.50
CA SER A 192 23.33 11.02 4.26
C SER A 192 22.37 11.26 5.43
N LEU A 193 22.92 11.80 6.51
CA LEU A 193 22.13 12.23 7.65
C LEU A 193 21.42 13.55 7.28
N GLN A 194 20.11 13.49 7.11
CA GLN A 194 19.30 14.69 6.88
C GLN A 194 18.91 15.37 8.20
N ALA A 195 18.82 16.70 8.18
CA ALA A 195 18.29 17.48 9.31
C ALA A 195 16.79 17.21 9.56
N SER A 196 16.05 16.79 8.53
CA SER A 196 14.62 16.49 8.61
C SER A 196 14.25 15.36 9.57
N GLN A 197 15.20 14.50 9.94
CA GLN A 197 14.97 13.36 10.85
C GLN A 197 15.24 13.70 12.34
N TRP A 198 15.54 14.96 12.65
CA TRP A 198 15.84 15.41 14.01
C TRP A 198 14.74 15.00 15.00
N GLY A 199 15.15 14.36 16.10
CA GLY A 199 14.24 13.89 17.15
C GLY A 199 13.44 12.61 16.81
N MET A 200 13.45 12.15 15.55
CA MET A 200 12.74 10.94 15.13
C MET A 200 13.67 9.73 14.99
N LEU A 201 14.89 9.95 14.47
CA LEU A 201 15.90 8.90 14.30
C LEU A 201 17.18 9.26 15.05
N CYS A 202 17.88 8.22 15.50
CA CYS A 202 19.20 8.38 16.10
C CYS A 202 20.21 8.87 15.05
N PRO A 203 20.97 9.94 15.31
CA PRO A 203 21.96 10.45 14.36
C PRO A 203 23.22 9.59 14.24
N ALA A 204 23.50 8.74 15.24
CA ALA A 204 24.73 7.95 15.31
C ALA A 204 24.52 6.45 15.10
N ASP A 205 23.32 5.93 15.37
CA ASP A 205 23.06 4.49 15.38
C ASP A 205 22.69 3.98 13.97
N THR A 206 23.75 3.72 13.19
CA THR A 206 23.74 3.06 11.89
C THR A 206 24.90 2.07 11.84
N PRO A 207 24.74 0.88 11.24
CA PRO A 207 25.87 0.00 11.01
C PRO A 207 26.88 0.63 10.05
N GLU A 208 28.15 0.28 10.22
CA GLU A 208 29.20 0.60 9.25
C GLU A 208 29.11 -0.33 8.03
N GLY A 209 29.67 0.10 6.89
CA GLY A 209 29.73 -0.69 5.66
C GLY A 209 28.59 -0.42 4.69
N GLU A 210 28.15 -1.45 3.95
CA GLU A 210 27.19 -1.30 2.85
C GLU A 210 25.82 -0.79 3.31
N ALA A 211 25.42 -1.11 4.54
CA ALA A 211 24.15 -0.72 5.14
C ALA A 211 24.17 0.68 5.79
N CYS A 212 25.31 1.37 5.76
CA CYS A 212 25.46 2.69 6.38
C CYS A 212 24.45 3.70 5.83
N GLY A 213 23.68 4.31 6.71
CA GLY A 213 22.62 5.27 6.39
C GLY A 213 21.34 4.64 5.82
N LEU A 214 21.31 3.34 5.54
CA LEU A 214 20.11 2.63 5.07
C LEU A 214 19.39 1.89 6.19
N VAL A 215 20.13 1.47 7.21
CA VAL A 215 19.59 0.90 8.45
C VAL A 215 19.80 1.94 9.53
N LYS A 216 18.72 2.38 10.16
CA LYS A 216 18.73 3.41 11.19
C LYS A 216 17.87 2.98 12.36
N ASN A 217 18.09 3.56 13.54
CA ASN A 217 17.27 3.28 14.71
C ASN A 217 16.40 4.49 15.08
N LEU A 218 15.20 4.21 15.61
CA LEU A 218 14.30 5.23 16.16
C LEU A 218 14.95 5.94 17.36
N ALA A 219 14.67 7.23 17.51
CA ALA A 219 15.02 7.97 18.71
C ALA A 219 14.14 7.56 19.90
N LEU A 220 14.61 7.80 21.12
CA LEU A 220 13.96 7.35 22.36
C LEU A 220 12.51 7.85 22.52
N LEU A 221 12.25 9.10 22.12
CA LEU A 221 10.94 9.75 22.24
C LEU A 221 10.14 9.70 20.93
N ALA A 222 10.60 8.96 19.93
CA ALA A 222 9.91 8.87 18.66
C ALA A 222 8.61 8.08 18.84
N HIS A 223 7.51 8.65 18.33
CA HIS A 223 6.21 8.00 18.29
C HIS A 223 5.75 7.87 16.84
N ILE A 224 5.31 6.69 16.45
CA ILE A 224 4.77 6.42 15.11
C ILE A 224 3.25 6.49 15.20
N THR A 225 2.66 7.42 14.46
CA THR A 225 1.20 7.56 14.36
C THR A 225 0.59 6.38 13.63
N THR A 226 -0.55 5.91 14.12
CA THR A 226 -1.42 4.96 13.41
C THR A 226 -2.47 5.69 12.58
N ASP A 227 -3.16 4.95 11.73
CA ASP A 227 -4.26 5.50 10.92
C ASP A 227 -5.45 5.89 11.82
N GLU A 228 -6.10 7.01 11.52
CA GLU A 228 -7.26 7.54 12.24
C GLU A 228 -8.34 7.97 11.24
N ASP A 229 -9.61 8.02 11.70
CA ASP A 229 -10.73 8.42 10.86
C ASP A 229 -10.63 9.90 10.46
N ASP A 230 -10.78 10.18 9.16
CA ASP A 230 -10.59 11.52 8.59
C ASP A 230 -11.88 12.36 8.61
N GLU A 231 -13.04 11.73 8.81
CA GLU A 231 -14.36 12.35 8.76
C GLU A 231 -14.56 13.46 9.82
N PRO A 232 -14.14 13.31 11.10
CA PRO A 232 -14.27 14.39 12.08
C PRO A 232 -13.48 15.64 11.71
N ILE A 233 -12.30 15.48 11.11
CA ILE A 233 -11.44 16.58 10.68
C ILE A 233 -12.08 17.31 9.49
N LYS A 234 -12.65 16.58 8.53
CA LYS A 234 -13.37 17.18 7.40
C LYS A 234 -14.53 18.06 7.85
N ARG A 235 -15.33 17.59 8.82
CA ARG A 235 -16.43 18.39 9.40
C ARG A 235 -15.94 19.65 10.08
N LEU A 236 -14.90 19.52 10.91
CA LEU A 236 -14.30 20.67 11.58
C LEU A 236 -13.79 21.72 10.58
N CYS A 237 -13.20 21.31 9.45
CA CYS A 237 -12.79 22.25 8.40
C CYS A 237 -13.97 23.06 7.84
N LEU A 238 -15.12 22.42 7.61
CA LEU A 238 -16.33 23.10 7.15
C LEU A 238 -16.84 24.08 8.21
N ASP A 239 -16.85 23.67 9.49
CA ASP A 239 -17.25 24.52 10.61
C ASP A 239 -16.33 25.74 10.78
N LEU A 240 -15.05 25.61 10.43
CA LEU A 240 -14.06 26.69 10.44
C LEU A 240 -14.11 27.59 9.19
N GLY A 241 -15.04 27.34 8.26
CA GLY A 241 -15.28 28.19 7.10
C GLY A 241 -14.55 27.78 5.82
N VAL A 242 -14.06 26.53 5.72
CA VAL A 242 -13.62 25.98 4.44
C VAL A 242 -14.86 25.72 3.56
N GLU A 243 -14.84 26.22 2.34
CA GLU A 243 -15.92 26.01 1.37
C GLU A 243 -15.72 24.72 0.58
N ASP A 244 -16.81 23.99 0.32
CA ASP A 244 -16.75 22.82 -0.55
C ASP A 244 -16.46 23.26 -1.98
N VAL A 245 -15.47 22.61 -2.57
CA VAL A 245 -15.03 22.82 -3.95
C VAL A 245 -16.12 22.43 -4.96
N ASN A 246 -17.05 21.55 -4.57
CA ASN A 246 -18.18 21.12 -5.39
C ASN A 246 -19.44 21.98 -5.21
N ALA A 247 -19.46 22.89 -4.23
CA ALA A 247 -20.55 23.86 -4.08
C ALA A 247 -20.66 24.82 -5.27
#